data_AF-A0A328YHM6-F1
#
_entry.id   AF-A0A328YHM6-F1
#
_cell.length_a   1.000
_cell.length_b   1.000
_cell.length_c   1.000
_cell.angle_alpha   90.00
_cell.angle_beta   90.00
_cell.angle_gamma   90.00
#
_symmetry.space_group_name_H-M   'P 1'
#
loop_
_entity.id
_entity.type
_entity.pdbx_description
1 polymer ?
#
loop_
_entity_poly.entity_id
_entity_poly.type
_entity_poly.pdbx_seq_one_letter_code
_entity_poly.pdbx_strand_id
1 'polypeptide(L)'
;MQRKGTRVTFKCKTKEECDLKKAEFDNKEINKTLKKGKGVCENYAKLFERMCNIAGINCYYVSGYTKSEAFQIGKMGYLNHAWNVVVLDGIYYYFDPTWTAGGCTRNEDGELDKFHKKYNDYYWMTPIDKLSRNHYPKDTTWIKNAVYLKELFKNNPFIDNSIIAKIEILTPKTGVIEAKLGDTLNFVFRYKNEMDKIQINTNSRRNPSVWYKTKTDYIVNEKVLSKQQYVDYTRDDDNIRFNYVIKEKPISYLEILFDYRLVIKYKIKISN
;
A
#
# COMPACT_ATOMS: atom_id res chain seq x y z
N MET A 1 -3.42 7.70 4.86
CA MET A 1 -3.46 9.05 4.24
C MET A 1 -3.83 10.07 5.32
N GLN A 2 -2.91 10.99 5.61
CA GLN A 2 -3.00 12.02 6.65
C GLN A 2 -4.12 13.04 6.42
N ARG A 3 -4.74 13.57 7.50
CA ARG A 3 -5.40 14.89 7.48
C ARG A 3 -4.44 15.90 6.84
N LYS A 4 -4.95 16.90 6.09
CA LYS A 4 -4.14 18.05 5.60
C LYS A 4 -3.28 18.55 6.77
N GLY A 5 -2.01 18.15 6.80
CA GLY A 5 -1.07 18.62 7.80
C GLY A 5 -0.92 20.11 7.57
N THR A 6 -1.25 20.92 8.57
CA THR A 6 -0.95 22.35 8.54
C THR A 6 0.55 22.46 8.26
N ARG A 7 0.91 22.97 7.08
CA ARG A 7 2.31 23.10 6.68
C ARG A 7 2.91 24.18 7.56
N VAL A 8 3.57 23.78 8.65
CA VAL A 8 4.19 24.72 9.57
C VAL A 8 5.43 25.27 8.90
N THR A 9 5.42 26.58 8.64
CA THR A 9 6.57 27.31 8.12
C THR A 9 7.22 28.07 9.26
N PHE A 10 8.52 27.84 9.46
CA PHE A 10 9.31 28.57 10.44
C PHE A 10 9.96 29.77 9.75
N LYS A 11 9.85 30.95 10.35
CA LYS A 11 10.69 32.11 9.98
C LYS A 11 12.01 32.00 10.74
N CYS A 12 13.13 31.97 10.01
CA CYS A 12 14.48 31.81 10.55
C CYS A 12 15.46 32.71 9.80
N LYS A 13 16.54 33.14 10.46
CA LYS A 13 17.63 33.92 9.86
C LYS A 13 18.75 33.03 9.35
N THR A 14 19.01 31.90 10.02
CA THR A 14 20.04 30.92 9.63
C THR A 14 19.46 29.51 9.50
N LYS A 15 20.21 28.61 8.85
CA LYS A 15 19.85 27.18 8.76
C LYS A 15 19.79 26.53 10.14
N GLU A 16 20.79 26.79 10.98
CA GLU A 16 20.89 26.25 12.33
C GLU A 16 19.70 26.66 13.20
N GLU A 17 19.28 27.94 13.15
CA GLU A 17 18.08 28.41 13.86
C GLU A 17 16.82 27.66 13.41
N CYS A 18 16.73 27.37 12.10
CA CYS A 18 15.62 26.61 11.54
C CYS A 18 15.63 25.15 11.96
N ASP A 19 16.81 24.53 12.01
CA ASP A 19 16.97 23.14 12.46
C ASP A 19 16.59 23.00 13.94
N LEU A 20 17.00 23.96 14.79
CA LEU A 20 16.61 24.01 16.20
C LEU A 20 15.09 24.19 16.39
N LYS A 21 14.48 25.19 15.73
CA LYS A 21 13.03 25.42 15.78
C LYS A 21 12.23 24.21 15.32
N LYS A 22 12.69 23.53 14.28
CA LYS A 22 12.08 22.31 13.78
C LYS A 22 12.21 21.17 14.80
N ALA A 23 13.39 20.98 15.40
CA ALA A 23 13.61 19.97 16.42
C ALA A 23 12.71 20.19 17.66
N GLU A 24 12.56 21.43 18.11
CA GLU A 24 11.64 21.79 19.21
C GLU A 24 10.18 21.48 18.87
N PHE A 25 9.74 21.86 17.67
CA PHE A 25 8.39 21.55 17.19
C PHE A 25 8.15 20.04 17.11
N ASP A 26 9.10 19.29 16.55
CA ASP A 26 9.02 17.84 16.43
C ASP A 26 8.96 17.18 17.81
N ASN A 27 9.76 17.64 18.78
CA ASN A 27 9.70 17.17 20.17
C ASN A 27 8.33 17.40 20.81
N LYS A 28 7.73 18.57 20.57
CA LYS A 28 6.39 18.88 21.07
C LYS A 28 5.34 17.94 20.47
N GLU A 29 5.39 17.69 19.16
CA GLU A 29 4.43 16.80 18.49
C GLU A 29 4.66 15.32 18.87
N ILE A 30 5.91 14.87 19.05
CA ILE A 30 6.24 13.53 19.56
C ILE A 30 5.66 13.35 20.96
N ASN A 31 5.91 14.28 21.88
CA ASN A 31 5.39 14.22 23.26
C ASN A 31 3.87 14.20 23.31
N LYS A 32 3.22 15.00 22.46
CA LYS A 32 1.76 15.01 22.31
C LYS A 32 1.24 13.68 21.75
N THR A 33 1.92 13.09 20.78
CA THR A 33 1.57 11.78 20.21
C THR A 33 1.65 10.69 21.26
N LEU A 34 2.75 10.65 22.03
CA LEU A 34 2.95 9.70 23.12
C LEU A 34 1.86 9.83 24.19
N LYS A 35 1.57 11.06 24.66
CA LYS A 35 0.52 11.31 25.66
C LYS A 35 -0.88 10.96 25.18
N LYS A 36 -1.20 11.23 23.91
CA LYS A 36 -2.55 10.99 23.36
C LYS A 36 -2.76 9.57 22.84
N GLY A 37 -1.67 8.82 22.60
CA GLY A 37 -1.72 7.53 21.90
C GLY A 37 -2.31 7.62 20.49
N LYS A 38 -2.21 8.79 19.84
CA LYS A 38 -2.85 9.08 18.56
C LYS A 38 -1.94 9.95 17.71
N GLY A 39 -1.81 9.58 16.44
CA GLY A 39 -1.01 10.29 15.46
C GLY A 39 -1.23 9.75 14.06
N VAL A 40 -0.53 10.35 13.12
CA VAL A 40 -0.49 9.92 11.73
C VAL A 40 0.90 9.41 11.37
N CYS A 41 1.14 8.95 10.14
CA CYS A 41 2.40 8.27 9.79
C CYS A 41 3.67 9.02 10.18
N GLU A 42 3.73 10.32 9.95
CA GLU A 42 4.84 11.16 10.43
C GLU A 42 5.04 11.10 11.95
N ASN A 43 3.97 11.12 12.75
CA ASN A 43 4.07 11.02 14.21
C ASN A 43 4.55 9.64 14.65
N TYR A 44 4.03 8.57 14.04
CA TYR A 44 4.48 7.20 14.30
C TYR A 44 5.97 7.05 13.99
N ALA A 45 6.40 7.52 12.83
CA ALA A 45 7.78 7.39 12.39
C ALA A 45 8.75 8.20 13.26
N LYS A 46 8.41 9.44 13.62
CA LYS A 46 9.23 10.27 14.50
C LYS A 46 9.27 9.76 15.94
N LEU A 47 8.15 9.25 16.47
CA LEU A 47 8.12 8.65 17.80
C LEU A 47 8.98 7.39 17.85
N PHE A 48 8.87 6.51 16.84
CA PHE A 48 9.70 5.31 16.74
C PHE A 48 11.19 5.65 16.64
N GLU A 49 11.56 6.61 15.77
CA GLU A 49 12.94 7.11 15.67
C GLU A 49 13.47 7.62 17.01
N ARG A 50 12.69 8.45 17.72
CA ARG A 50 13.06 8.96 19.05
C ARG A 50 13.27 7.82 20.06
N MET A 51 12.42 6.79 20.05
CA MET A 51 12.56 5.64 20.94
C MET A 51 13.83 4.84 20.63
N CYS A 52 14.10 4.57 19.35
CA CYS A 52 15.34 3.90 18.92
C CYS A 52 16.58 4.70 19.33
N ASN A 53 16.59 6.02 19.10
CA ASN A 53 17.72 6.86 19.46
C ASN A 53 18.00 6.87 20.97
N ILE A 54 16.96 6.87 21.82
CA ILE A 54 17.10 6.72 23.28
C ILE A 54 17.72 5.36 23.64
N ALA A 55 17.35 4.31 22.92
CA ALA A 55 17.89 2.97 23.09
C ALA A 55 19.28 2.76 22.46
N GLY A 56 19.90 3.80 21.88
CA GLY A 56 21.19 3.69 21.20
C GLY A 56 21.14 2.98 19.84
N ILE A 57 19.95 2.89 19.23
CA ILE A 57 19.73 2.23 17.94
C ILE A 57 19.67 3.30 16.84
N ASN A 58 20.51 3.14 15.81
CA ASN A 58 20.51 4.02 14.64
C ASN A 58 19.22 3.85 13.83
N CYS A 59 18.30 4.80 13.98
CA CYS A 59 17.04 4.85 13.25
C CYS A 59 16.89 6.19 12.55
N TYR A 60 16.34 6.16 11.35
CA TYR A 60 16.18 7.33 10.49
C TYR A 60 14.75 7.45 10.00
N TYR A 61 14.17 8.63 10.15
CA TYR A 61 12.91 9.03 9.54
C TYR A 61 13.04 9.10 8.02
N VAL A 62 12.13 8.44 7.31
CA VAL A 62 12.06 8.43 5.85
C VAL A 62 10.68 8.89 5.40
N SER A 63 10.64 9.84 4.47
CA SER A 63 9.41 10.23 3.79
C SER A 63 9.41 9.75 2.34
N GLY A 64 8.25 9.44 1.80
CA GLY A 64 8.15 8.92 0.45
C GLY A 64 6.74 8.68 -0.06
N TYR A 65 6.68 7.86 -1.10
CA TYR A 65 5.50 7.53 -1.87
C TYR A 65 5.02 6.14 -1.48
N THR A 66 3.71 5.93 -1.47
CA THR A 66 3.12 4.60 -1.31
C THR A 66 2.20 4.24 -2.46
N LYS A 67 2.03 2.93 -2.69
CA LYS A 67 1.05 2.37 -3.63
C LYS A 67 -0.12 1.79 -2.84
N SER A 68 -1.09 2.65 -2.51
CA SER A 68 -2.30 2.30 -1.76
C SER A 68 -3.58 2.44 -2.58
N GLU A 69 -3.52 2.98 -3.80
CA GLU A 69 -4.69 3.30 -4.61
C GLU A 69 -4.45 2.99 -6.09
N ALA A 70 -5.50 2.52 -6.79
CA ALA A 70 -5.41 2.07 -8.18
C ALA A 70 -4.88 3.15 -9.15
N PHE A 71 -5.25 4.43 -8.93
CA PHE A 71 -4.84 5.53 -9.82
C PHE A 71 -3.33 5.79 -9.81
N GLN A 72 -2.61 5.23 -8.83
CA GLN A 72 -1.16 5.34 -8.71
C GLN A 72 -0.43 4.34 -9.62
N ILE A 73 -1.11 3.34 -10.20
CA ILE A 73 -0.49 2.39 -11.12
C ILE A 73 -0.04 3.12 -12.40
N GLY A 74 1.24 2.99 -12.72
CA GLY A 74 1.94 3.74 -13.77
C GLY A 74 2.34 5.17 -13.39
N LYS A 75 2.23 5.55 -12.11
CA LYS A 75 2.54 6.89 -11.58
C LYS A 75 3.28 6.79 -10.24
N MET A 76 3.89 7.89 -9.80
CA MET A 76 4.52 7.93 -8.46
C MET A 76 3.49 8.00 -7.33
N GLY A 77 2.30 8.53 -7.60
CA GLY A 77 1.34 8.89 -6.56
C GLY A 77 1.73 10.16 -5.82
N TYR A 78 1.32 10.26 -4.55
CA TYR A 78 1.57 11.44 -3.71
C TYR A 78 2.71 11.17 -2.74
N LEU A 79 3.53 12.18 -2.49
CA LEU A 79 4.50 12.18 -1.41
C LEU A 79 3.76 12.46 -0.09
N ASN A 80 3.21 11.41 0.52
CA ASN A 80 2.25 11.56 1.62
C ASN A 80 2.39 10.50 2.73
N HIS A 81 3.51 9.79 2.76
CA HIS A 81 3.76 8.76 3.75
C HIS A 81 5.15 8.86 4.36
N ALA A 82 5.28 8.32 5.56
CA ALA A 82 6.51 8.33 6.33
C ALA A 82 6.66 7.01 7.09
N TRP A 83 7.90 6.55 7.18
CA TRP A 83 8.31 5.30 7.81
C TRP A 83 9.77 5.46 8.30
N ASN A 84 10.42 4.36 8.66
CA ASN A 84 11.77 4.38 9.22
C ASN A 84 12.69 3.37 8.55
N VAL A 85 13.99 3.67 8.66
CA VAL A 85 15.08 2.76 8.35
C VAL A 85 15.94 2.62 9.60
N VAL A 86 16.19 1.39 10.03
CA VAL A 86 17.08 1.07 11.14
C VAL A 86 18.32 0.40 10.58
N VAL A 87 19.49 0.79 11.07
CA VAL A 87 20.78 0.21 10.69
C VAL A 87 21.34 -0.57 11.86
N LEU A 88 21.41 -1.90 11.71
CA LEU A 88 21.99 -2.82 12.69
C LEU A 88 23.16 -3.52 12.02
N ASP A 89 24.36 -3.42 12.58
CA ASP A 89 25.59 -4.05 12.06
C ASP A 89 25.82 -3.80 10.55
N GLY A 90 25.49 -2.58 10.08
CA GLY A 90 25.61 -2.20 8.67
C GLY A 90 24.49 -2.70 7.76
N ILE A 91 23.55 -3.49 8.29
CA ILE A 91 22.38 -4.01 7.56
C ILE A 91 21.19 -3.06 7.75
N TYR A 92 20.51 -2.76 6.64
CA TYR A 92 19.38 -1.85 6.58
C TYR A 92 18.07 -2.62 6.69
N TYR A 93 17.29 -2.30 7.71
CA TYR A 93 15.95 -2.84 7.95
C TYR A 93 14.92 -1.73 7.86
N TYR A 94 13.79 -2.02 7.23
CA TYR A 94 12.75 -1.02 7.01
C TYR A 94 11.57 -1.29 7.94
N PHE A 95 11.02 -0.22 8.50
CA PHE A 95 9.90 -0.30 9.43
C PHE A 95 8.87 0.72 9.02
N ASP A 96 7.62 0.32 8.84
CA ASP A 96 6.48 1.24 8.86
C ASP A 96 5.65 0.97 10.11
N PRO A 97 5.93 1.68 11.23
CA PRO A 97 5.19 1.50 12.47
C PRO A 97 3.70 1.82 12.33
N THR A 98 3.31 2.64 11.36
CA THR A 98 1.92 3.03 11.13
C THR A 98 1.12 1.86 10.60
N TRP A 99 1.59 1.25 9.51
CA TRP A 99 0.91 0.12 8.87
C TRP A 99 1.15 -1.20 9.60
N THR A 100 2.21 -1.29 10.40
CA THR A 100 2.40 -2.37 11.37
C THR A 100 1.34 -2.34 12.47
N ALA A 101 0.96 -1.16 12.98
CA ALA A 101 0.02 -1.06 14.10
C ALA A 101 -1.44 -1.40 13.72
N GLY A 102 -1.83 -1.13 12.48
CA GLY A 102 -3.18 -1.37 11.98
C GLY A 102 -3.65 -0.29 11.00
N GLY A 103 -4.96 0.00 11.01
CA GLY A 103 -5.54 0.99 10.09
C GLY A 103 -6.87 1.54 10.59
N CYS A 104 -7.32 2.62 9.97
CA CYS A 104 -8.62 3.21 10.28
C CYS A 104 -9.68 2.80 9.26
N THR A 105 -10.90 2.53 9.72
CA THR A 105 -12.08 2.45 8.83
C THR A 105 -12.49 3.84 8.38
N ARG A 106 -13.23 3.89 7.27
CA ARG A 106 -13.92 5.10 6.83
C ARG A 106 -15.42 4.95 7.04
N ASN A 107 -16.08 6.05 7.41
CA ASN A 107 -17.55 6.12 7.41
C ASN A 107 -18.07 6.33 5.97
N GLU A 108 -19.40 6.44 5.83
CA GLU A 108 -20.07 6.60 4.53
C GLU A 108 -19.66 7.89 3.80
N ASP A 109 -19.36 8.95 4.55
CA ASP A 109 -18.85 10.23 4.05
C ASP A 109 -17.37 10.17 3.64
N GLY A 110 -16.71 9.03 3.87
CA GLY A 110 -15.31 8.81 3.56
C GLY A 110 -14.36 9.41 4.60
N GLU A 111 -14.84 9.86 5.75
CA GLU A 111 -14.01 10.34 6.86
C GLU A 111 -13.45 9.17 7.68
N LEU A 112 -12.32 9.39 8.35
CA LEU A 112 -11.73 8.38 9.24
C LEU A 112 -12.61 8.23 10.48
N ASP A 113 -13.04 7.00 10.74
CA ASP A 113 -13.93 6.67 11.85
C ASP A 113 -13.11 6.11 13.03
N LYS A 114 -12.83 4.81 13.03
CA LYS A 114 -12.19 4.11 14.15
C LYS A 114 -10.86 3.48 13.73
N PHE A 115 -9.86 3.59 14.60
CA PHE A 115 -8.62 2.81 14.50
C PHE A 115 -8.87 1.36 14.92
N HIS A 116 -8.47 0.43 14.07
CA HIS A 116 -8.50 -1.00 14.33
C HIS A 116 -7.07 -1.50 14.45
N LYS A 117 -6.71 -1.91 15.67
CA LYS A 117 -5.42 -2.56 15.91
C LYS A 117 -5.41 -3.89 15.17
N LYS A 118 -4.50 -4.01 14.22
CA LYS A 118 -4.29 -5.23 13.44
C LYS A 118 -2.82 -5.29 13.11
N TYR A 119 -2.08 -6.00 13.95
CA TYR A 119 -0.64 -6.13 13.79
C TYR A 119 -0.32 -6.75 12.43
N ASN A 120 0.59 -6.12 11.68
CA ASN A 120 1.04 -6.57 10.38
C ASN A 120 2.57 -6.60 10.33
N ASP A 121 3.14 -7.77 10.60
CA ASP A 121 4.58 -8.02 10.63
C ASP A 121 5.27 -7.82 9.27
N TYR A 122 4.51 -7.82 8.17
CA TYR A 122 5.03 -7.51 6.84
C TYR A 122 5.80 -6.19 6.79
N TYR A 123 5.40 -5.20 7.60
CA TYR A 123 5.98 -3.85 7.67
C TYR A 123 6.95 -3.66 8.85
N TRP A 124 7.27 -4.74 9.57
CA TRP A 124 8.17 -4.71 10.71
C TRP A 124 9.48 -5.41 10.37
N MET A 125 10.58 -4.68 10.34
CA MET A 125 11.90 -5.20 9.98
C MET A 125 11.94 -5.82 8.56
N THR A 126 11.21 -5.19 7.64
CA THR A 126 11.00 -5.64 6.27
C THR A 126 12.26 -5.44 5.43
N PRO A 127 12.69 -6.43 4.63
CA PRO A 127 13.75 -6.23 3.65
C PRO A 127 13.26 -5.37 2.47
N ILE A 128 14.19 -4.69 1.79
CA ILE A 128 13.85 -3.70 0.77
C ILE A 128 13.11 -4.28 -0.43
N ASP A 129 13.38 -5.53 -0.83
CA ASP A 129 12.68 -6.22 -1.91
C ASP A 129 11.18 -6.35 -1.62
N LYS A 130 10.80 -6.66 -0.37
CA LYS A 130 9.41 -6.70 0.06
C LYS A 130 8.81 -5.31 0.20
N LEU A 131 9.50 -4.39 0.87
CA LEU A 131 9.00 -3.03 1.08
C LEU A 131 8.79 -2.28 -0.26
N SER A 132 9.65 -2.53 -1.24
CA SER A 132 9.62 -1.91 -2.58
C SER A 132 8.32 -2.16 -3.35
N ARG A 133 7.58 -3.20 -2.99
CA ARG A 133 6.29 -3.54 -3.62
C ARG A 133 5.29 -2.40 -3.47
N ASN A 134 5.37 -1.62 -2.39
CA ASN A 134 4.45 -0.49 -2.18
C ASN A 134 5.01 0.75 -1.46
N HIS A 135 6.31 0.85 -1.14
CA HIS A 135 6.92 2.06 -0.55
C HIS A 135 8.19 2.53 -1.25
N TYR A 136 8.19 3.73 -1.83
CA TYR A 136 9.36 4.32 -2.51
C TYR A 136 9.85 5.58 -1.79
N PRO A 137 11.09 5.62 -1.27
CA PRO A 137 11.57 6.77 -0.52
C PRO A 137 11.78 7.98 -1.45
N LYS A 138 11.51 9.18 -0.94
CA LYS A 138 11.81 10.42 -1.66
C LYS A 138 13.32 10.58 -1.87
N ASP A 139 14.07 10.32 -0.80
CA ASP A 139 15.53 10.32 -0.80
C ASP A 139 16.02 8.91 -1.11
N THR A 140 16.65 8.73 -2.28
CA THR A 140 17.08 7.43 -2.76
C THR A 140 18.32 6.90 -2.06
N THR A 141 18.99 7.68 -1.19
CA THR A 141 20.10 7.18 -0.36
C THR A 141 19.68 6.02 0.55
N TRP A 142 18.38 5.97 0.91
CA TRP A 142 17.76 4.89 1.67
C TRP A 142 17.47 3.64 0.84
N ILE A 143 17.80 3.61 -0.45
CA ILE A 143 17.69 2.42 -1.30
C ILE A 143 19.06 1.74 -1.32
N LYS A 144 19.19 0.59 -0.65
CA LYS A 144 20.43 -0.21 -0.64
C LYS A 144 20.38 -1.43 -1.56
N ASN A 145 19.51 -1.37 -2.58
CA ASN A 145 19.36 -2.41 -3.59
C ASN A 145 19.23 -1.78 -4.98
N ALA A 146 20.17 -2.12 -5.88
CA ALA A 146 20.26 -1.57 -7.23
C ALA A 146 19.06 -1.91 -8.14
N VAL A 147 18.30 -2.96 -7.82
CA VAL A 147 17.11 -3.37 -8.58
C VAL A 147 15.91 -2.49 -8.22
N TYR A 148 15.98 -1.69 -7.14
CA TYR A 148 14.85 -0.88 -6.71
C TYR A 148 14.76 0.47 -7.44
N LEU A 149 14.28 0.43 -8.68
CA LEU A 149 14.18 1.61 -9.56
C LEU A 149 12.82 2.30 -9.48
N LYS A 150 12.83 3.64 -9.58
CA LYS A 150 11.65 4.50 -9.62
C LYS A 150 10.60 4.05 -10.65
N GLU A 151 11.06 3.71 -11.87
CA GLU A 151 10.16 3.29 -12.94
C GLU A 151 9.52 1.92 -12.67
N LEU A 152 10.25 0.99 -12.05
CA LEU A 152 9.68 -0.28 -11.60
C LEU A 152 8.60 -0.03 -10.54
N PHE A 153 8.89 0.80 -9.53
CA PHE A 153 7.90 1.17 -8.52
C PHE A 153 6.65 1.81 -9.12
N LYS A 154 6.79 2.76 -10.05
CA LYS A 154 5.63 3.40 -10.72
C LYS A 154 4.74 2.35 -11.36
N ASN A 155 5.36 1.37 -12.01
CA ASN A 155 4.67 0.35 -12.76
C ASN A 155 4.27 -0.85 -11.92
N ASN A 156 4.60 -0.96 -10.63
CA ASN A 156 4.09 -2.05 -9.79
C ASN A 156 2.55 -2.08 -9.81
N PRO A 157 1.93 -3.28 -9.80
CA PRO A 157 0.50 -3.41 -9.56
C PRO A 157 0.16 -2.94 -8.14
N PHE A 158 -1.11 -2.57 -7.92
CA PHE A 158 -1.61 -2.39 -6.57
C PHE A 158 -1.85 -3.78 -5.96
N ILE A 159 -1.43 -3.99 -4.72
CA ILE A 159 -1.65 -5.22 -3.96
C ILE A 159 -2.33 -4.82 -2.65
N ASP A 160 -3.43 -5.48 -2.31
CA ASP A 160 -4.14 -5.18 -1.08
C ASP A 160 -3.27 -5.49 0.15
N ASN A 161 -3.27 -4.58 1.13
CA ASN A 161 -2.44 -4.68 2.32
C ASN A 161 -2.76 -5.93 3.16
N SER A 162 -3.96 -6.49 3.06
CA SER A 162 -4.34 -7.70 3.82
C SER A 162 -3.75 -9.00 3.26
N ILE A 163 -3.29 -8.98 2.01
CA ILE A 163 -2.74 -10.16 1.32
C ILE A 163 -1.30 -9.97 0.86
N ILE A 164 -0.74 -8.76 0.92
CA ILE A 164 0.59 -8.45 0.39
C ILE A 164 1.68 -9.40 0.94
N ALA A 165 1.59 -9.79 2.22
CA ALA A 165 2.53 -10.73 2.83
C ALA A 165 2.42 -12.17 2.30
N LYS A 166 1.27 -12.52 1.72
CA LYS A 166 0.87 -13.88 1.36
C LYS A 166 0.92 -14.16 -0.14
N ILE A 167 1.00 -13.11 -0.95
CA ILE A 167 1.03 -13.22 -2.41
C ILE A 167 2.38 -12.76 -2.96
N GLU A 168 2.83 -13.44 -4.01
CA GLU A 168 3.92 -13.01 -4.89
C GLU A 168 3.42 -13.03 -6.33
N ILE A 169 3.78 -12.01 -7.10
CA ILE A 169 3.35 -11.86 -8.48
C ILE A 169 4.43 -12.42 -9.40
N LEU A 170 4.13 -13.53 -10.06
CA LEU A 170 5.03 -14.16 -11.01
C LEU A 170 4.79 -13.62 -12.43
N THR A 171 3.54 -13.45 -12.84
CA THR A 171 3.17 -12.87 -14.15
C THR A 171 1.77 -12.23 -14.10
N PRO A 172 1.56 -11.06 -14.73
CA PRO A 172 2.56 -10.11 -15.19
C PRO A 172 3.16 -9.33 -14.02
N LYS A 173 4.48 -9.12 -14.05
CA LYS A 173 5.19 -8.35 -13.00
C LYS A 173 4.87 -6.85 -13.04
N THR A 174 4.56 -6.32 -14.21
CA THR A 174 4.10 -4.93 -14.38
C THR A 174 2.61 -4.82 -14.08
N GLY A 175 2.25 -3.81 -13.31
CA GLY A 175 0.90 -3.34 -13.05
C GLY A 175 0.26 -2.60 -14.22
N VAL A 176 1.05 -2.12 -15.20
CA VAL A 176 0.53 -1.53 -16.44
C VAL A 176 0.62 -2.57 -17.54
N ILE A 177 -0.53 -2.98 -18.07
CA ILE A 177 -0.65 -3.97 -19.15
C ILE A 177 -1.15 -3.25 -20.39
N GLU A 178 -0.41 -3.40 -21.49
CA GLU A 178 -0.84 -2.97 -22.83
C GLU A 178 -1.48 -4.16 -23.53
N ALA A 179 -2.68 -3.98 -24.06
CA ALA A 179 -3.48 -5.08 -24.63
C ALA A 179 -4.42 -4.57 -25.73
N LYS A 180 -4.96 -5.48 -26.52
CA LYS A 180 -6.00 -5.27 -27.53
C LYS A 180 -7.26 -6.06 -27.17
N LEU A 181 -8.37 -5.69 -27.80
CA LEU A 181 -9.61 -6.47 -27.72
C LEU A 181 -9.35 -7.89 -28.26
N GLY A 182 -9.74 -8.92 -27.50
CA GLY A 182 -9.49 -10.32 -27.84
C GLY A 182 -8.18 -10.89 -27.27
N ASP A 183 -7.26 -10.06 -26.76
CA ASP A 183 -6.03 -10.57 -26.15
C ASP A 183 -6.33 -11.42 -24.91
N THR A 184 -5.54 -12.47 -24.72
CA THR A 184 -5.58 -13.33 -23.52
C THR A 184 -4.43 -12.94 -22.59
N LEU A 185 -4.79 -12.43 -21.42
CA LEU A 185 -3.85 -12.12 -20.35
C LEU A 185 -3.62 -13.36 -19.50
N ASN A 186 -2.37 -13.73 -19.29
CA ASN A 186 -1.99 -14.82 -18.40
C ASN A 186 -1.57 -14.28 -17.02
N PHE A 187 -2.16 -14.82 -15.96
CA PHE A 187 -1.83 -14.47 -14.58
C PHE A 187 -1.26 -15.68 -13.85
N VAL A 188 -0.17 -15.45 -13.14
CA VAL A 188 0.48 -16.44 -12.29
C VAL A 188 0.86 -15.78 -10.97
N PHE A 189 0.33 -16.30 -9.87
CA PHE A 189 0.60 -15.84 -8.53
C PHE A 189 1.06 -17.00 -7.65
N ARG A 190 2.03 -16.75 -6.77
CA ARG A 190 2.30 -17.64 -5.65
C ARG A 190 1.48 -17.17 -4.46
N TYR A 191 0.58 -18.01 -3.96
CA TYR A 191 -0.33 -17.68 -2.86
C TYR A 191 -0.56 -18.91 -1.99
N LYS A 192 -0.16 -18.82 -0.72
CA LYS A 192 -0.13 -19.98 0.19
C LYS A 192 -1.48 -20.36 0.76
N ASN A 193 -2.38 -19.39 0.87
CA ASN A 193 -3.68 -19.62 1.51
C ASN A 193 -4.62 -20.37 0.57
N GLU A 194 -5.62 -21.03 1.14
CA GLU A 194 -6.75 -21.59 0.41
C GLU A 194 -7.60 -20.47 -0.19
N MET A 195 -8.21 -20.77 -1.34
CA MET A 195 -9.23 -19.95 -1.99
C MET A 195 -10.06 -20.84 -2.92
N ASP A 196 -11.33 -20.51 -3.08
CA ASP A 196 -12.25 -21.31 -3.89
C ASP A 196 -12.51 -20.66 -5.25
N LYS A 197 -12.52 -19.32 -5.29
CA LYS A 197 -12.99 -18.55 -6.45
C LYS A 197 -12.01 -17.45 -6.82
N ILE A 198 -11.75 -17.33 -8.12
CA ILE A 198 -11.16 -16.11 -8.70
C ILE A 198 -12.25 -15.34 -9.43
N GLN A 199 -12.39 -14.07 -9.08
CA GLN A 199 -13.26 -13.15 -9.78
C GLN A 199 -12.48 -11.98 -10.37
N ILE A 200 -12.91 -11.53 -11.55
CA ILE A 200 -12.36 -10.39 -12.27
C ILE A 200 -13.43 -9.32 -12.40
N ASN A 201 -13.08 -8.09 -12.02
CA ASN A 201 -13.90 -6.91 -12.30
C ASN A 201 -13.15 -5.94 -13.22
N THR A 202 -13.88 -5.33 -14.15
CA THR A 202 -13.39 -4.28 -15.05
C THR A 202 -14.05 -2.95 -14.69
N ASN A 203 -13.33 -1.83 -14.87
CA ASN A 203 -13.87 -0.45 -14.83
C ASN A 203 -14.64 -0.02 -13.58
N SER A 204 -14.44 -0.68 -12.45
CA SER A 204 -15.14 -0.31 -11.22
C SER A 204 -14.52 0.96 -10.62
N ARG A 205 -15.09 2.13 -10.94
CA ARG A 205 -14.77 3.40 -10.25
C ARG A 205 -15.38 3.33 -8.84
N ARG A 206 -14.63 2.68 -7.93
CA ARG A 206 -15.09 2.19 -6.61
C ARG A 206 -16.13 1.08 -6.77
N ASN A 207 -15.70 -0.18 -6.69
CA ASN A 207 -16.67 -1.24 -6.48
C ASN A 207 -17.13 -1.15 -5.01
N PRO A 208 -18.43 -0.98 -4.73
CA PRO A 208 -18.95 -1.23 -3.40
C PRO A 208 -18.51 -2.61 -2.96
N SER A 209 -18.29 -2.81 -1.66
CA SER A 209 -18.09 -4.17 -1.15
C SER A 209 -19.28 -5.06 -1.57
N VAL A 210 -18.99 -6.30 -1.96
CA VAL A 210 -20.04 -7.31 -2.22
C VAL A 210 -20.93 -7.44 -0.99
N TRP A 211 -20.36 -7.25 0.19
CA TRP A 211 -21.06 -7.28 1.47
C TRP A 211 -21.11 -5.89 2.07
N TYR A 212 -22.29 -5.39 2.39
CA TYR A 212 -22.44 -4.21 3.22
C TYR A 212 -23.17 -4.55 4.51
N LYS A 213 -22.76 -3.89 5.58
CA LYS A 213 -23.28 -4.14 6.92
C LYS A 213 -24.49 -3.26 7.17
N THR A 214 -25.61 -3.85 7.58
CA THR A 214 -26.76 -3.14 8.15
C THR A 214 -26.63 -3.11 9.69
N LYS A 215 -27.65 -2.62 10.41
CA LYS A 215 -27.60 -2.62 11.88
C LYS A 215 -27.44 -4.03 12.48
N THR A 216 -27.96 -5.04 11.79
CA THR A 216 -28.06 -6.43 12.29
C THR A 216 -27.35 -7.45 11.42
N ASP A 217 -27.24 -7.22 10.11
CA ASP A 217 -26.88 -8.25 9.13
C ASP A 217 -25.82 -7.78 8.13
N TYR A 218 -25.27 -8.73 7.38
CA TYR A 218 -24.49 -8.45 6.18
C TYR A 218 -25.33 -8.82 4.96
N ILE A 219 -25.59 -7.85 4.09
CA ILE A 219 -26.39 -8.04 2.87
C ILE A 219 -25.47 -8.08 1.64
N VAL A 220 -25.79 -8.98 0.72
CA VAL A 220 -25.12 -9.09 -0.58
C VAL A 220 -25.60 -7.98 -1.51
N ASN A 221 -24.65 -7.28 -2.13
CA ASN A 221 -24.93 -6.37 -3.23
C ASN A 221 -25.02 -7.16 -4.54
N GLU A 222 -26.23 -7.62 -4.88
CA GLU A 222 -26.48 -8.44 -6.08
C GLU A 222 -26.04 -7.76 -7.38
N LYS A 223 -26.16 -6.43 -7.46
CA LYS A 223 -25.73 -5.64 -8.63
C LYS A 223 -24.21 -5.62 -8.80
N VAL A 224 -23.46 -5.69 -7.71
CA VAL A 224 -22.00 -5.83 -7.77
C VAL A 224 -21.64 -7.27 -8.10
N LEU A 225 -22.31 -8.23 -7.47
CA LEU A 225 -22.08 -9.65 -7.70
C LEU A 225 -22.32 -10.05 -9.16
N SER A 226 -23.39 -9.53 -9.79
CA SER A 226 -23.74 -9.84 -11.18
C SER A 226 -22.74 -9.30 -12.22
N LYS A 227 -21.84 -8.40 -11.82
CA LYS A 227 -20.77 -7.86 -12.68
C LYS A 227 -19.45 -8.63 -12.56
N GLN A 228 -19.34 -9.54 -11.60
CA GLN A 228 -18.13 -10.33 -11.41
C GLN A 228 -18.00 -11.39 -12.50
N GLN A 229 -16.84 -11.42 -13.14
CA GLN A 229 -16.50 -12.47 -14.09
C GLN A 229 -15.71 -13.55 -13.35
N TYR A 230 -16.27 -14.74 -13.25
CA TYR A 230 -15.58 -15.89 -12.67
C TYR A 230 -14.63 -16.47 -13.70
N VAL A 231 -13.43 -16.84 -13.25
CA VAL A 231 -12.42 -17.49 -14.09
C VAL A 231 -11.99 -18.79 -13.44
N ASP A 232 -11.87 -19.82 -14.26
CA ASP A 232 -11.26 -21.08 -13.86
C ASP A 232 -9.76 -20.87 -13.65
N TYR A 233 -9.20 -21.62 -12.71
CA TYR A 233 -7.78 -21.58 -12.39
C TYR A 233 -7.24 -22.97 -12.15
N THR A 234 -5.94 -23.12 -12.36
CA THR A 234 -5.19 -24.29 -11.90
C THR A 234 -4.30 -23.90 -10.74
N ARG A 235 -4.08 -24.85 -9.82
CA ARG A 235 -3.16 -24.70 -8.70
C ARG A 235 -2.17 -25.84 -8.71
N ASP A 236 -0.89 -25.49 -8.70
CA ASP A 236 0.25 -26.40 -8.60
C ASP A 236 1.11 -25.92 -7.43
N ASP A 237 1.09 -26.66 -6.33
CA ASP A 237 1.53 -26.23 -5.00
C ASP A 237 0.93 -24.87 -4.60
N ASP A 238 1.78 -23.86 -4.42
CA ASP A 238 1.39 -22.49 -4.11
C ASP A 238 1.13 -21.64 -5.37
N ASN A 239 1.37 -22.15 -6.57
CA ASN A 239 1.24 -21.38 -7.81
C ASN A 239 -0.17 -21.50 -8.39
N ILE A 240 -0.89 -20.39 -8.41
CA ILE A 240 -2.21 -20.23 -9.01
C ILE A 240 -2.05 -19.64 -10.40
N ARG A 241 -2.70 -20.25 -11.39
CA ARG A 241 -2.65 -19.84 -12.80
C ARG A 241 -4.05 -19.70 -13.37
N PHE A 242 -4.30 -18.61 -14.07
CA PHE A 242 -5.54 -18.43 -14.83
C PHE A 242 -5.34 -17.48 -16.01
N ASN A 243 -6.28 -17.51 -16.93
CA ASN A 243 -6.29 -16.64 -18.11
C ASN A 243 -7.51 -15.73 -18.07
N TYR A 244 -7.36 -14.54 -18.65
CA TYR A 244 -8.45 -13.59 -18.82
C TYR A 244 -8.44 -13.02 -20.24
N VAL A 245 -9.54 -13.19 -20.97
CA VAL A 245 -9.70 -12.61 -22.31
C VAL A 245 -10.28 -11.20 -22.19
N ILE A 246 -9.67 -10.23 -22.86
CA ILE A 246 -10.19 -8.87 -22.98
C ILE A 246 -11.41 -8.89 -23.90
N LYS A 247 -12.62 -8.86 -23.31
CA LYS A 247 -13.90 -9.01 -24.04
C LYS A 247 -14.59 -7.68 -24.37
N GLU A 248 -14.21 -6.60 -23.71
CA GLU A 248 -14.89 -5.31 -23.83
C GLU A 248 -13.92 -4.13 -23.82
N LYS A 249 -14.40 -2.97 -24.29
CA LYS A 249 -13.71 -1.68 -24.19
C LYS A 249 -14.72 -0.58 -23.83
N PRO A 250 -14.32 0.47 -23.07
CA PRO A 250 -12.98 0.69 -22.51
C PRO A 250 -12.73 -0.19 -21.28
N ILE A 251 -11.48 -0.60 -21.01
CA ILE A 251 -11.06 -1.14 -19.70
C ILE A 251 -9.90 -0.29 -19.19
N SER A 252 -10.11 0.41 -18.06
CA SER A 252 -9.07 1.22 -17.41
C SER A 252 -8.32 0.44 -16.32
N TYR A 253 -9.04 -0.42 -15.59
CA TYR A 253 -8.49 -1.24 -14.53
C TYR A 253 -9.10 -2.63 -14.57
N LEU A 254 -8.27 -3.61 -14.23
CA LEU A 254 -8.64 -4.99 -13.98
C LEU A 254 -8.38 -5.28 -12.51
N GLU A 255 -9.42 -5.67 -11.78
CA GLU A 255 -9.35 -6.02 -10.36
C GLU A 255 -9.48 -7.53 -10.23
N ILE A 256 -8.54 -8.15 -9.51
CA ILE A 256 -8.53 -9.58 -9.23
C ILE A 256 -8.94 -9.77 -7.78
N LEU A 257 -9.93 -10.63 -7.58
CA LEU A 257 -10.48 -10.96 -6.29
C LEU A 257 -10.32 -12.45 -6.03
N PHE A 258 -9.98 -12.80 -4.80
CA PHE A 258 -10.09 -14.18 -4.28
C PHE A 258 -11.21 -14.19 -3.25
N ASP A 259 -12.19 -15.07 -3.43
CA ASP A 259 -13.34 -15.22 -2.55
C ASP A 259 -14.00 -13.88 -2.19
N TYR A 260 -14.30 -13.08 -3.23
CA TYR A 260 -14.95 -11.77 -3.11
C TYR A 260 -14.11 -10.66 -2.46
N ARG A 261 -12.84 -10.93 -2.12
CA ARG A 261 -11.91 -9.95 -1.56
C ARG A 261 -10.94 -9.48 -2.62
N LEU A 262 -10.80 -8.17 -2.75
CA LEU A 262 -9.80 -7.57 -3.63
C LEU A 262 -8.39 -8.01 -3.21
N VAL A 263 -7.61 -8.47 -4.20
CA VAL A 263 -6.25 -8.96 -4.00
C VAL A 263 -5.26 -8.06 -4.74
N ILE A 264 -5.44 -7.89 -6.05
CA ILE A 264 -4.54 -7.12 -6.91
C ILE A 264 -5.35 -6.25 -7.89
N LYS A 265 -4.81 -5.09 -8.27
CA LYS A 265 -5.30 -4.32 -9.41
C LYS A 265 -4.20 -4.05 -10.43
N TYR A 266 -4.57 -4.18 -11.70
CA TYR A 266 -3.78 -3.80 -12.86
C TYR A 266 -4.45 -2.62 -13.56
N LYS A 267 -3.63 -1.76 -14.17
CA LYS A 267 -4.07 -0.74 -15.11
C LYS A 267 -3.95 -1.31 -16.52
N ILE A 268 -5.05 -1.27 -17.26
CA ILE A 268 -5.08 -1.73 -18.64
C ILE A 268 -5.02 -0.51 -19.56
N LYS A 269 -4.16 -0.56 -20.56
CA LYS A 269 -4.13 0.38 -21.68
C LYS A 269 -4.53 -0.39 -22.93
N ILE A 270 -5.78 -0.22 -23.34
CA ILE A 270 -6.25 -0.81 -24.59
C ILE A 270 -5.75 0.06 -25.75
N SER A 271 -4.90 -0.50 -26.62
CA SER A 271 -4.56 0.11 -27.91
C SER A 271 -5.64 -0.18 -28.94
N ASN A 272 -5.83 0.74 -29.89
CA ASN A 272 -6.71 0.51 -31.05
C ASN A 272 -6.18 -0.61 -31.96
#